data_AF-A0A532D6M7-F1
#
_entry.id   AF-A0A532D6M7-F1
#
_cell.length_a   1.000
_cell.length_b   1.000
_cell.length_c   1.000
_cell.angle_alpha   90.00
_cell.angle_beta   90.00
_cell.angle_gamma   90.00
#
_symmetry.space_group_name_H-M   'P 1'
#
loop_
_entity.id
_entity.type
_entity.pdbx_description
1 polymer ?
#
loop_
_entity_poly.entity_id
_entity_poly.type
_entity_poly.pdbx_seq_one_letter_code
_entity_poly.pdbx_strand_id
1 'polypeptide(L)'
;MSLPVFEFTFTTTCTRNSQPFVALVTWHATKKAFDRTFFPITITPTGRFEETAKCTFTAAGGDIIETRRGQSKKRDFRSFNLVAPSGYLIMLGMADDITEIMGIMEYLAGTIPPDQLSKGRWNFRTVTSDWRGTPIPASAGQHSAHGTMDYHQHLQHTEETLTRQLSHVRALIQDQPTPPAAKPPNRKRENRLPDETRRLTTLKGTTQP
;
A
#
# COMPACT_ATOMS: atom_id res chain seq x y z
N MET A 1 -0.66 21.29 13.69
CA MET A 1 -1.51 20.61 14.71
C MET A 1 -1.04 19.18 14.79
N SER A 2 -0.76 18.65 15.99
CA SER A 2 -0.39 17.24 16.15
C SER A 2 -1.58 16.33 15.82
N LEU A 3 -1.32 15.21 15.16
CA LEU A 3 -2.36 14.22 14.87
C LEU A 3 -2.78 13.51 16.17
N PRO A 4 -4.08 13.13 16.30
CA PRO A 4 -4.56 12.47 17.50
C PRO A 4 -3.85 11.14 17.71
N VAL A 5 -3.57 10.80 18.97
CA VAL A 5 -2.94 9.54 19.39
C VAL A 5 -4.01 8.62 19.97
N PHE A 6 -3.92 7.34 19.62
CA PHE A 6 -4.84 6.32 20.07
C PHE A 6 -4.10 5.14 20.68
N GLU A 7 -4.72 4.50 21.65
CA GLU A 7 -4.31 3.19 22.15
C GLU A 7 -5.11 2.10 21.42
N PHE A 8 -4.40 1.10 20.90
CA PHE A 8 -4.97 -0.05 20.22
C PHE A 8 -4.64 -1.33 20.98
N THR A 9 -5.53 -2.32 20.86
CA THR A 9 -5.26 -3.68 21.31
C THR A 9 -5.20 -4.61 20.11
N PHE A 10 -4.10 -5.34 19.99
CA PHE A 10 -3.92 -6.47 19.10
C PHE A 10 -4.09 -7.77 19.88
N THR A 11 -4.88 -8.71 19.35
CA THR A 11 -4.99 -10.06 19.89
C THR A 11 -5.06 -11.05 18.73
N THR A 12 -4.29 -12.13 18.82
CA THR A 12 -4.35 -13.23 17.86
C THR A 12 -4.13 -14.57 18.55
N THR A 13 -4.77 -15.61 18.05
CA THR A 13 -4.41 -16.99 18.34
C THR A 13 -3.45 -17.47 17.26
N CYS A 14 -2.38 -18.13 17.67
CA CYS A 14 -1.34 -18.63 16.76
C CYS A 14 -0.78 -19.96 17.23
N THR A 15 -0.15 -20.69 16.33
CA THR A 15 0.58 -21.90 16.70
C THR A 15 1.87 -21.53 17.44
N ARG A 16 2.34 -22.41 18.32
CA ARG A 16 3.65 -22.27 18.95
C ARG A 16 4.73 -22.08 17.87
N ASN A 17 5.62 -21.10 18.08
CA ASN A 17 6.66 -20.63 17.14
C ASN A 17 6.18 -19.77 15.96
N SER A 18 4.92 -19.36 15.91
CA SER A 18 4.41 -18.44 14.87
C SER A 18 5.02 -17.03 14.92
N GLN A 19 5.68 -16.65 16.03
CA GLN A 19 6.33 -15.35 16.24
C GLN A 19 5.45 -14.15 15.82
N PRO A 20 4.28 -13.97 16.45
CA PRO A 20 3.44 -12.81 16.18
C PRO A 20 4.14 -11.53 16.66
N PHE A 21 3.86 -10.41 15.99
CA PHE A 21 4.38 -9.12 16.37
C PHE A 21 3.46 -7.98 15.95
N VAL A 22 3.67 -6.82 16.57
CA VAL A 22 3.17 -5.52 16.14
C VAL A 22 4.35 -4.56 16.07
N ALA A 23 4.47 -3.78 15.00
CA ALA A 23 5.54 -2.82 14.83
C ALA A 23 5.05 -1.52 14.20
N LEU A 24 5.57 -0.39 14.67
CA LEU A 24 5.49 0.88 13.96
C LEU A 24 6.49 0.85 12.80
N VAL A 25 6.04 1.21 11.61
CA VAL A 25 6.85 1.23 10.38
C VAL A 25 7.20 2.66 10.03
N THR A 26 8.48 2.92 9.83
CA THR A 26 8.98 4.21 9.37
C THR A 26 9.87 4.04 8.14
N TRP A 27 10.14 5.12 7.43
CA TRP A 27 11.06 5.12 6.29
C TRP A 27 12.48 5.49 6.72
N HIS A 28 13.44 4.61 6.45
CA HIS A 28 14.85 4.93 6.62
C HIS A 28 15.43 5.51 5.32
N ALA A 29 15.50 6.83 5.22
CA ALA A 29 15.90 7.54 4.00
C ALA A 29 17.22 7.05 3.39
N THR A 30 18.27 6.85 4.20
CA THR A 30 19.59 6.39 3.69
C THR A 30 19.57 4.96 3.16
N LYS A 31 18.88 4.04 3.86
CA LYS A 31 18.79 2.63 3.48
C LYS A 31 17.74 2.37 2.40
N LYS A 32 16.86 3.36 2.16
CA LYS A 32 15.69 3.24 1.29
C LYS A 32 14.86 1.99 1.62
N ALA A 33 14.62 1.77 2.91
CA ALA A 33 13.95 0.59 3.42
C ALA A 33 13.08 0.93 4.63
N PHE A 34 12.14 0.05 4.96
CA PHE A 34 11.39 0.12 6.20
C PHE A 34 12.31 -0.06 7.42
N ASP A 35 12.12 0.79 8.41
CA ASP A 35 12.55 0.55 9.77
C ASP A 35 11.34 0.16 10.64
N ARG A 36 11.59 -0.59 11.71
CA ARG A 36 10.55 -1.20 12.54
C ARG A 36 10.85 -0.99 14.01
N THR A 37 9.94 -0.33 14.70
CA THR A 37 9.93 -0.27 16.17
C THR A 37 8.90 -1.25 16.67
N PHE A 38 9.35 -2.36 17.27
CA PHE A 38 8.48 -3.42 17.76
C PHE A 38 7.87 -3.07 19.11
N PHE A 39 6.56 -3.32 19.25
CA PHE A 39 5.86 -3.17 20.52
C PHE A 39 5.95 -4.44 21.36
N PRO A 40 5.98 -4.33 22.70
CA PRO A 40 5.95 -5.49 23.58
C PRO A 40 4.71 -6.35 23.36
N ILE A 41 4.90 -7.67 23.29
CA ILE A 41 3.83 -8.64 23.12
C ILE A 41 3.86 -9.67 24.24
N THR A 42 2.71 -9.92 24.85
CA THR A 42 2.53 -10.97 25.84
C THR A 42 2.03 -12.23 25.14
N ILE A 43 2.76 -13.33 25.27
CA ILE A 43 2.39 -14.64 24.74
C ILE A 43 1.92 -15.53 25.89
N THR A 44 0.70 -16.07 25.77
CA THR A 44 0.10 -16.97 26.75
C THR A 44 -0.22 -18.31 26.09
N PRO A 45 0.40 -19.42 26.50
CA PRO A 45 0.02 -20.76 26.04
C PRO A 45 -1.44 -21.07 26.41
N THR A 46 -2.24 -21.48 25.43
CA THR A 46 -3.65 -21.85 25.62
C THR A 46 -3.91 -23.34 25.37
N GLY A 47 -2.92 -24.07 24.90
CA GLY A 47 -2.99 -25.51 24.72
C GLY A 47 -1.63 -26.12 24.39
N ARG A 48 -1.64 -27.37 23.93
CA ARG A 48 -0.40 -28.09 23.57
C ARG A 48 0.35 -27.45 22.40
N PHE A 49 -0.38 -26.88 21.45
CA PHE A 49 0.17 -26.30 20.21
C PHE A 49 -0.25 -24.86 19.96
N GLU A 50 -1.06 -24.29 20.85
CA GLU A 50 -1.72 -22.99 20.67
C GLU A 50 -1.25 -22.00 21.71
N GLU A 51 -1.08 -20.76 21.25
CA GLU A 51 -0.70 -19.61 22.05
C GLU A 51 -1.61 -18.44 21.66
N THR A 52 -2.00 -17.64 22.65
CA THR A 52 -2.64 -16.34 22.43
C THR A 52 -1.62 -15.25 22.63
N ALA A 53 -1.49 -14.37 21.65
CA ALA A 53 -0.62 -13.22 21.71
C ALA A 53 -1.46 -11.95 21.86
N LYS A 54 -1.09 -11.10 22.82
CA LYS A 54 -1.75 -9.82 23.11
C LYS A 54 -0.72 -8.70 23.16
N CYS A 55 -1.02 -7.59 22.50
CA CYS A 55 -0.20 -6.39 22.50
C CYS A 55 -1.11 -5.17 22.63
N THR A 56 -0.76 -4.25 23.52
CA THR A 56 -1.35 -2.92 23.58
C THR A 56 -0.30 -1.93 23.11
N PHE A 57 -0.65 -1.06 22.19
CA PHE A 57 0.28 -0.11 21.58
C PHE A 57 -0.38 1.22 21.29
N THR A 58 0.42 2.27 21.24
CA THR A 58 -0.02 3.62 20.90
C THR A 58 0.45 4.00 19.51
N ALA A 59 -0.39 4.72 18.78
CA ALA A 59 -0.04 5.22 17.45
C ALA A 59 -0.84 6.49 17.14
N ALA A 60 -0.22 7.40 16.39
CA ALA A 60 -0.83 8.64 15.93
C ALA A 60 -1.56 8.43 14.59
N GLY A 61 -2.54 9.27 14.30
CA GLY A 61 -3.09 9.37 12.95
C GLY A 61 -1.97 9.51 11.91
N GLY A 62 -2.05 8.77 10.81
CA GLY A 62 -1.02 8.74 9.77
C GLY A 62 0.05 7.68 9.95
N ASP A 63 0.19 7.07 11.13
CA ASP A 63 1.17 6.01 11.37
C ASP A 63 0.84 4.73 10.58
N ILE A 64 1.87 4.01 10.17
CA ILE A 64 1.76 2.68 9.57
C ILE A 64 2.15 1.62 10.60
N ILE A 65 1.25 0.67 10.84
CA ILE A 65 1.43 -0.45 11.76
C ILE A 65 1.51 -1.75 10.97
N GLU A 66 2.65 -2.42 11.06
CA GLU A 66 2.81 -3.79 10.57
C GLU A 66 2.42 -4.76 11.68
N THR A 67 1.55 -5.71 11.34
CA THR A 67 1.15 -6.78 12.25
C THR A 67 1.45 -8.11 11.62
N ARG A 68 1.93 -9.06 12.42
CA ARG A 68 2.04 -10.46 12.03
C ARG A 68 1.23 -11.29 13.02
N ARG A 69 0.21 -11.97 12.51
CA ARG A 69 -0.62 -12.87 13.32
C ARG A 69 -0.02 -14.26 13.50
N GLY A 70 0.85 -14.63 12.58
CA GLY A 70 1.55 -15.91 12.56
C GLY A 70 1.80 -16.36 11.14
N GLN A 71 2.24 -17.60 10.98
CA GLN A 71 2.59 -18.16 9.70
C GLN A 71 2.03 -19.57 9.56
N SER A 72 1.47 -19.87 8.40
CA SER A 72 1.20 -21.23 7.95
C SER A 72 2.28 -21.68 6.96
N LYS A 73 2.29 -22.96 6.60
CA LYS A 73 3.17 -23.48 5.54
C LYS A 73 3.02 -22.74 4.20
N LYS A 74 1.86 -22.12 3.95
CA LYS A 74 1.50 -21.53 2.65
C LYS A 74 1.51 -20.00 2.65
N ARG A 75 1.41 -19.37 3.83
CA ARG A 75 1.19 -17.92 3.93
C ARG A 75 1.70 -17.38 5.26
N ASP A 76 2.41 -16.27 5.19
CA ASP A 76 2.71 -15.39 6.32
C ASP A 76 1.55 -14.39 6.48
N PHE A 77 0.90 -14.38 7.64
CA PHE A 77 -0.26 -13.52 7.90
C PHE A 77 0.21 -12.17 8.40
N ARG A 78 0.94 -11.46 7.53
CA ARG A 78 1.56 -10.18 7.81
C ARG A 78 0.90 -9.09 6.97
N SER A 79 0.47 -8.02 7.64
CA SER A 79 -0.33 -6.95 7.05
C SER A 79 0.15 -5.59 7.51
N PHE A 80 -0.04 -4.59 6.65
CA PHE A 80 0.22 -3.19 6.93
C PHE A 80 -1.11 -2.46 7.11
N ASN A 81 -1.19 -1.63 8.13
CA ASN A 81 -2.40 -0.92 8.52
C ASN A 81 -2.09 0.56 8.73
N LEU A 82 -2.94 1.46 8.23
CA LEU A 82 -2.85 2.89 8.44
C LEU A 82 -3.75 3.30 9.61
N VAL A 83 -3.24 4.16 10.50
CA VAL A 83 -4.05 4.79 11.54
C VAL A 83 -4.79 5.99 10.96
N ALA A 84 -6.12 5.88 10.85
CA ALA A 84 -6.96 7.00 10.44
C ALA A 84 -7.09 8.04 11.57
N PRO A 85 -7.28 9.35 11.26
CA PRO A 85 -7.47 10.38 12.28
C PRO A 85 -8.77 10.20 13.07
N SER A 86 -9.69 9.38 12.57
CA SER A 86 -10.92 8.95 13.25
C SER A 86 -10.68 7.87 14.32
N GLY A 87 -9.45 7.36 14.46
CA GLY A 87 -9.06 6.34 15.43
C GLY A 87 -9.26 4.90 14.97
N TYR A 88 -9.36 4.65 13.66
CA TYR A 88 -9.48 3.31 13.08
C TYR A 88 -8.18 2.85 12.43
N LEU A 89 -7.85 1.57 12.57
CA LEU A 89 -6.79 0.91 11.80
C LEU A 89 -7.36 0.36 10.50
N ILE A 90 -6.83 0.81 9.38
CA ILE A 90 -7.27 0.45 8.03
C ILE A 90 -6.22 -0.42 7.38
N MET A 91 -6.58 -1.66 7.03
CA MET A 91 -5.67 -2.54 6.32
C MET A 91 -5.39 -1.99 4.92
N LEU A 92 -4.12 -1.74 4.63
CA LEU A 92 -3.63 -1.31 3.32
C LEU A 92 -3.34 -2.50 2.42
N GLY A 93 -2.70 -3.53 2.97
CA GLY A 93 -2.30 -4.69 2.20
C GLY A 93 -1.58 -5.76 3.00
N MET A 94 -1.33 -6.88 2.33
CA MET A 94 -0.53 -7.99 2.84
C MET A 94 0.94 -7.82 2.44
N ALA A 95 1.86 -8.37 3.22
CA ALA A 95 3.29 -8.21 2.99
C ALA A 95 3.83 -8.90 1.72
N ASP A 96 3.03 -9.77 1.10
CA ASP A 96 3.32 -10.45 -0.16
C ASP A 96 2.78 -9.71 -1.41
N ASP A 97 2.04 -8.60 -1.23
CA ASP A 97 1.55 -7.77 -2.34
C ASP A 97 2.51 -6.59 -2.62
N ILE A 98 3.36 -6.76 -3.63
CA ILE A 98 4.37 -5.77 -4.02
C ILE A 98 3.74 -4.41 -4.34
N THR A 99 2.55 -4.37 -4.93
CA THR A 99 1.90 -3.11 -5.33
C THR A 99 1.53 -2.28 -4.09
N GLU A 100 0.96 -2.93 -3.08
CA GLU A 100 0.60 -2.25 -1.83
C GLU A 100 1.85 -1.82 -1.06
N ILE A 101 2.90 -2.65 -1.06
CA ILE A 101 4.17 -2.32 -0.41
C ILE A 101 4.84 -1.11 -1.05
N MET A 102 4.83 -1.01 -2.38
CA MET A 102 5.36 0.18 -3.07
C MET A 102 4.60 1.44 -2.69
N GLY A 103 3.26 1.39 -2.64
CA GLY A 103 2.45 2.53 -2.19
C GLY A 103 2.76 2.95 -0.75
N ILE A 104 2.93 1.99 0.16
CA ILE A 104 3.33 2.26 1.54
C ILE A 104 4.71 2.90 1.62
N MET A 105 5.68 2.45 0.80
CA MET A 105 7.00 3.07 0.71
C MET A 105 6.92 4.52 0.23
N GLU A 106 6.16 4.78 -0.84
CA GLU A 106 5.95 6.13 -1.38
C GLU A 106 5.28 7.05 -0.35
N TYR A 107 4.31 6.53 0.40
CA TYR A 107 3.66 7.27 1.47
C TYR A 107 4.61 7.61 2.61
N LEU A 108 5.34 6.62 3.13
CA LEU A 108 6.30 6.83 4.22
C LEU A 108 7.49 7.70 3.80
N ALA A 109 7.82 7.72 2.51
CA ALA A 109 8.79 8.63 1.92
C ALA A 109 8.22 10.03 1.64
N GLY A 110 6.95 10.28 1.94
CA GLY A 110 6.29 11.58 1.73
C GLY A 110 5.99 11.91 0.27
N THR A 111 6.05 10.93 -0.63
CA THR A 111 5.85 11.13 -2.08
C THR A 111 4.37 11.15 -2.46
N ILE A 112 3.52 10.41 -1.72
CA ILE A 112 2.07 10.40 -1.92
C ILE A 112 1.34 10.71 -0.62
N PRO A 113 0.16 11.36 -0.67
CA PRO A 113 -0.68 11.56 0.51
C PRO A 113 -1.43 10.28 0.90
N PRO A 114 -1.98 10.19 2.13
CA PRO A 114 -2.73 9.02 2.60
C PRO A 114 -3.90 8.60 1.69
N ASP A 115 -4.59 9.56 1.08
CA ASP A 115 -5.76 9.26 0.23
C ASP A 115 -5.38 8.46 -1.04
N GLN A 116 -4.11 8.52 -1.47
CA GLN A 116 -3.58 7.75 -2.59
C GLN A 116 -3.11 6.33 -2.20
N LEU A 117 -3.00 6.01 -0.90
CA LEU A 117 -2.81 4.63 -0.45
C LEU A 117 -4.06 3.78 -0.70
N SER A 118 -5.23 4.41 -0.72
CA SER A 118 -6.43 3.74 -1.17
C SER A 118 -6.39 3.67 -2.70
N LYS A 119 -6.66 2.50 -3.29
CA LYS A 119 -7.03 2.40 -4.71
C LYS A 119 -8.42 3.04 -4.97
N GLY A 120 -8.69 4.21 -4.38
CA GLY A 120 -9.93 4.99 -4.47
C GLY A 120 -11.10 4.48 -3.61
N ARG A 121 -10.86 3.70 -2.55
CA ARG A 121 -11.93 2.96 -1.84
C ARG A 121 -12.33 3.52 -0.47
N TRP A 122 -11.60 4.47 0.09
CA TRP A 122 -11.92 5.05 1.39
C TRP A 122 -11.40 6.48 1.53
N ASN A 123 -12.06 7.27 2.39
CA ASN A 123 -11.66 8.64 2.71
C ASN A 123 -10.92 8.63 4.05
N PHE A 124 -9.66 9.10 4.07
CA PHE A 124 -8.80 9.01 5.25
C PHE A 124 -9.42 9.61 6.52
N ARG A 125 -10.22 10.68 6.39
CA ARG A 125 -10.79 11.40 7.53
C ARG A 125 -12.01 10.72 8.12
N THR A 126 -12.75 9.96 7.32
CA THR A 126 -14.06 9.41 7.71
C THR A 126 -14.13 7.89 7.66
N VAL A 127 -13.05 7.23 7.25
CA VAL A 127 -12.99 5.77 7.16
C VAL A 127 -13.20 5.12 8.53
N THR A 128 -13.90 3.99 8.51
CA THR A 128 -14.17 3.13 9.66
C THR A 128 -13.68 1.72 9.39
N SER A 129 -13.43 0.96 10.46
CA SER A 129 -13.11 -0.47 10.41
C SER A 129 -13.54 -1.14 11.73
N ASP A 130 -13.44 -2.46 11.79
CA ASP A 130 -13.69 -3.19 13.04
C ASP A 130 -12.59 -2.99 14.09
N TRP A 131 -11.46 -2.39 13.70
CA TRP A 131 -10.32 -2.19 14.59
C TRP A 131 -10.20 -0.73 15.00
N ARG A 132 -10.85 -0.40 16.12
CA ARG A 132 -10.90 0.96 16.67
C ARG A 132 -10.00 1.10 17.89
N GLY A 133 -9.27 2.21 17.95
CA GLY A 133 -8.47 2.61 19.09
C GLY A 133 -9.22 3.55 20.02
N THR A 134 -8.75 3.62 21.26
CA THR A 134 -9.25 4.56 22.28
C THR A 134 -8.41 5.84 22.23
N PRO A 135 -9.00 7.03 22.09
CA PRO A 135 -8.23 8.28 22.09
C PRO A 135 -7.46 8.46 23.41
N ILE A 136 -6.19 8.85 23.31
CA ILE A 136 -5.38 9.19 24.48
C ILE A 136 -5.43 10.71 24.68
N PRO A 137 -5.89 11.22 25.84
CA PRO A 137 -5.88 12.65 26.12
C PRO A 137 -4.47 13.23 26.02
N ALA A 138 -4.33 14.42 25.44
CA ALA A 138 -3.04 15.09 25.26
C ALA A 138 -2.27 15.31 26.58
N SER A 139 -2.96 15.29 27.74
CA SER A 139 -2.37 15.40 29.08
C SER A 139 -1.74 14.10 29.62
N ALA A 140 -1.93 12.95 28.97
CA ALA A 140 -1.43 11.64 29.43
C ALA A 140 -0.18 11.15 28.66
N GLY A 141 0.29 11.90 27.66
CA GLY A 141 1.29 11.45 26.67
C GLY A 141 2.77 11.67 27.00
N GLN A 142 3.18 11.84 28.27
CA GLN A 142 4.60 12.07 28.62
C GLN A 142 5.47 10.79 28.68
N HIS A 143 4.95 9.61 28.34
CA HIS A 143 5.77 8.41 28.25
C HIS A 143 6.13 8.07 26.79
N SER A 144 7.41 8.31 26.48
CA SER A 144 8.16 7.81 25.33
C SER A 144 7.79 8.40 23.96
N ALA A 145 8.25 9.63 23.71
CA ALA A 145 8.37 10.19 22.37
C ALA A 145 9.39 9.38 21.55
N HIS A 146 8.94 8.35 20.85
CA HIS A 146 9.62 7.93 19.63
C HIS A 146 9.34 9.00 18.57
N GLY A 147 10.42 9.61 18.06
CA GLY A 147 10.43 10.83 17.25
C GLY A 147 9.24 10.96 16.31
N THR A 148 8.25 11.74 16.75
CA THR A 148 7.12 12.17 15.95
C THR A 148 7.68 13.08 14.85
N MET A 149 7.69 12.62 13.60
CA MET A 149 7.94 13.50 12.46
C MET A 149 6.84 14.56 12.45
N ASP A 150 7.22 15.82 12.62
CA ASP A 150 6.31 16.94 12.41
C ASP A 150 5.97 17.01 10.91
N TYR A 151 4.77 16.50 10.58
CA TYR A 151 4.24 16.39 9.22
C TYR A 151 4.25 17.74 8.48
N HIS A 152 4.12 18.86 9.20
CA HIS A 152 4.16 20.20 8.60
C HIS A 152 5.58 20.65 8.26
N GLN A 153 6.57 20.30 9.08
CA GLN A 153 7.96 20.70 8.85
C GLN A 153 8.60 19.87 7.72
N HIS A 154 8.18 18.61 7.56
CA HIS A 154 8.64 17.78 6.44
C HIS A 154 8.04 18.23 5.09
N LEU A 155 6.75 18.58 5.02
CA LEU A 155 6.10 19.07 3.79
C LEU A 155 6.75 20.35 3.25
N GLN A 156 7.14 21.28 4.12
CA GLN A 156 7.83 22.50 3.69
C GLN A 156 9.26 22.23 3.19
N HIS A 157 9.99 21.29 3.80
CA HIS A 157 11.35 20.97 3.38
C HIS A 157 11.41 20.06 2.13
N THR A 158 10.34 19.28 1.89
CA THR A 158 10.20 18.48 0.66
C THR A 158 9.85 19.34 -0.56
N GLU A 159 9.12 20.45 -0.42
CA GLU A 159 8.87 21.36 -1.55
C GLU A 159 10.18 21.94 -2.13
N GLU A 160 11.14 22.36 -1.31
CA GLU A 160 12.43 22.87 -1.79
C GLU A 160 13.29 21.78 -2.43
N THR A 161 13.25 20.57 -1.87
CA THR A 161 14.04 19.42 -2.35
C THR A 161 13.46 18.83 -3.65
N LEU A 162 12.13 18.75 -3.76
CA LEU A 162 11.42 18.32 -4.96
C LEU A 162 11.55 19.35 -6.08
N THR A 163 11.55 20.65 -5.78
CA THR A 163 11.79 21.70 -6.79
C THR A 163 13.20 21.58 -7.38
N ARG A 164 14.21 21.22 -6.57
CA ARG A 164 15.57 20.91 -7.05
C ARG A 164 15.68 19.60 -7.84
N GLN A 165 14.95 18.55 -7.47
CA GLN A 165 15.00 17.28 -8.20
C GLN A 165 14.20 17.33 -9.50
N LEU A 166 13.05 18.00 -9.53
CA LEU A 166 12.24 18.18 -10.74
C LEU A 166 12.89 19.14 -11.76
N SER A 167 13.64 20.15 -11.30
CA SER A 167 14.46 20.99 -12.19
C SER A 167 15.62 20.22 -12.82
N HIS A 168 16.25 19.31 -12.07
CA HIS A 168 17.31 18.45 -12.61
C HIS A 168 16.77 17.45 -13.66
N VAL A 169 15.58 16.88 -13.42
CA VAL A 169 14.92 15.99 -14.40
C VAL A 169 14.45 16.76 -15.65
N ARG A 170 13.94 18.00 -15.51
CA ARG A 170 13.59 18.84 -16.66
C ARG A 170 14.79 19.21 -17.53
N ALA A 171 15.95 19.49 -16.93
CA ALA A 171 17.18 19.75 -17.67
C ALA A 171 17.63 18.51 -18.48
N LEU A 172 17.51 17.30 -17.90
CA LEU A 172 17.84 16.04 -18.58
C LEU A 172 16.89 15.70 -19.76
N ILE A 173 15.66 16.23 -19.74
CA ILE A 173 14.67 16.03 -20.82
C ILE A 173 14.88 17.05 -21.95
N GLN A 174 15.33 18.27 -21.65
CA GLN A 174 15.59 19.30 -22.67
C GLN A 174 16.89 19.07 -23.47
N ASP A 175 17.85 18.32 -22.93
CA ASP A 175 19.09 17.96 -23.61
C ASP A 175 18.99 16.71 -24.50
N GLN A 176 17.82 16.07 -24.60
CA GLN A 176 17.65 14.96 -25.54
C GLN A 176 17.46 15.50 -26.98
N PRO A 177 18.29 15.07 -27.96
CA PRO A 177 18.08 15.45 -29.34
C PRO A 177 16.73 14.91 -29.83
N THR A 178 15.91 15.81 -30.38
CA THR A 178 14.61 15.48 -30.95
C THR A 178 14.74 14.31 -31.93
N PRO A 179 13.96 13.22 -31.78
CA PRO A 179 14.01 12.11 -32.72
C PRO A 179 13.58 12.60 -34.11
N PRO A 180 14.25 12.15 -35.19
CA PRO A 180 13.93 12.59 -36.53
C PRO A 180 12.49 12.21 -36.90
N ALA A 181 11.79 13.16 -37.52
CA ALA A 181 10.39 13.02 -37.91
C ALA A 181 10.16 11.73 -38.72
N ALA A 182 9.19 10.92 -38.30
CA ALA A 182 8.79 9.72 -39.00
C ALA A 182 8.30 10.06 -40.42
N LYS A 183 8.83 9.36 -41.43
CA LYS A 183 8.38 9.50 -42.83
C LYS A 183 6.91 9.07 -42.97
N PRO A 184 6.09 9.81 -43.73
CA PRO A 184 4.69 9.45 -43.93
C PRO A 184 4.55 8.14 -44.74
N PRO A 185 3.49 7.36 -44.50
CA PRO A 185 3.29 6.08 -45.15
C PRO A 185 3.03 6.25 -46.66
N ASN A 186 3.71 5.40 -47.44
CA ASN A 186 3.70 5.43 -48.89
C ASN A 186 2.37 4.87 -49.44
N ARG A 187 1.56 5.74 -50.04
CA ARG A 187 0.22 5.43 -50.56
C ARG A 187 0.32 4.84 -51.97
N LYS A 188 0.51 3.52 -52.12
CA LYS A 188 0.26 2.78 -53.38
C LYS A 188 -0.11 1.32 -53.15
N ARG A 189 -1.41 1.01 -53.22
CA ARG A 189 -2.05 0.12 -54.24
C ARG A 189 -3.45 -0.27 -53.78
N GLU A 190 -4.40 0.30 -54.51
CA GLU A 190 -5.81 -0.08 -54.57
C GLU A 190 -5.97 -1.31 -55.49
N ASN A 191 -7.10 -2.01 -55.33
CA ASN A 191 -7.70 -3.05 -56.20
C ASN A 191 -7.29 -4.51 -55.99
N ARG A 192 -8.16 -5.28 -55.30
CA ARG A 192 -9.25 -6.06 -55.92
C ARG A 192 -10.07 -6.79 -54.86
N LEU A 193 -11.37 -6.49 -54.79
CA LEU A 193 -12.38 -7.35 -54.15
C LEU A 193 -12.65 -8.59 -55.03
N PRO A 194 -12.95 -9.77 -54.46
CA PRO A 194 -13.65 -10.81 -55.18
C PRO A 194 -15.17 -10.60 -55.12
N ASP A 195 -15.75 -10.79 -56.29
CA ASP A 195 -17.14 -10.64 -56.69
C ASP A 195 -17.98 -11.83 -56.18
N GLU A 196 -19.00 -11.57 -55.38
CA GLU A 196 -19.89 -12.58 -54.80
C GLU A 196 -21.32 -12.36 -55.30
N THR A 197 -21.69 -12.88 -56.48
CA THR A 197 -23.09 -13.32 -56.73
C THR A 197 -23.26 -14.23 -57.97
N ARG A 198 -24.17 -15.23 -57.80
CA ARG A 198 -24.91 -16.04 -58.80
C ARG A 198 -24.10 -17.17 -59.47
N ARG A 199 -24.52 -18.45 -59.43
CA ARG A 199 -25.86 -19.00 -59.73
C ARG A 199 -26.16 -20.37 -59.06
N LEU A 200 -27.46 -20.59 -58.79
CA LEU A 200 -28.15 -21.85 -58.44
C LEU A 200 -27.84 -23.01 -59.39
N THR A 201 -27.89 -24.27 -58.91
CA THR A 201 -28.99 -25.24 -59.15
C THR A 201 -28.73 -26.64 -58.53
N THR A 202 -29.71 -27.13 -57.75
CA THR A 202 -30.34 -28.48 -57.76
C THR A 202 -29.43 -29.73 -57.83
N LEU A 203 -29.48 -30.72 -56.93
CA LEU A 203 -30.51 -31.78 -56.85
C LEU A 203 -30.22 -32.77 -55.69
N LYS A 204 -31.29 -33.07 -54.93
CA LYS A 204 -31.77 -34.39 -54.45
C LYS A 204 -30.81 -35.48 -53.92
N GLY A 205 -31.17 -35.95 -52.72
CA GLY A 205 -31.28 -37.37 -52.36
C GLY A 205 -29.97 -38.06 -51.96
N THR A 206 -29.89 -39.03 -51.07
CA THR A 206 -30.90 -39.84 -50.37
C THR A 206 -30.19 -40.49 -49.18
N THR A 207 -30.95 -40.70 -48.12
CA THR A 207 -30.77 -41.59 -46.95
C THR A 207 -29.88 -42.84 -47.15
N GLN A 208 -28.95 -43.05 -46.20
CA GLN A 208 -28.56 -44.27 -45.42
C GLN A 208 -28.77 -45.70 -46.00
N PRO A 209 -28.07 -46.74 -45.50
CA PRO A 209 -27.59 -46.97 -44.11
C PRO A 209 -26.08 -47.14 -43.92
#